data_AF-A0A8I1IVE2-F1
#
_entry.id   AF-A0A8I1IVE2-F1
#
_cell.length_a   1.000
_cell.length_b   1.000
_cell.length_c   1.000
_cell.angle_alpha   90.00
_cell.angle_beta   90.00
_cell.angle_gamma   90.00
#
_symmetry.space_group_name_H-M   'P 1'
#
loop_
_entity.id
_entity.type
_entity.pdbx_description
1 polymer ?
#
loop_
_entity_poly.entity_id
_entity_poly.type
_entity_poly.pdbx_seq_one_letter_code
_entity_poly.pdbx_strand_id
1 'polypeptide(L)'
;MDKVNLAAKLARIDTHWDPRVVARYNDNDVMVVKVAGAFPFHKHDTTDDFFLVLSGTVTIDGEDGHSVTLGPGELCVVPRGAVHRPRAETEATLLLIEPVGEPNTGDSGQPAAAKTPI
;
A
#
# COMPACT_ATOMS: atom_id res chain seq x y z
N MET A 1 25.42 -1.13 1.34
CA MET A 1 24.63 0.13 1.35
C MET A 1 24.31 0.40 -0.09
N ASP A 2 23.14 -0.05 -0.52
CA ASP A 2 22.77 -0.09 -1.93
C ASP A 2 21.56 0.81 -2.15
N LYS A 3 21.57 1.57 -3.24
CA LYS A 3 20.44 2.43 -3.59
C LYS A 3 19.31 1.59 -4.20
N VAL A 4 18.07 1.94 -3.86
CA VAL A 4 16.87 1.41 -4.52
C VAL A 4 16.31 2.47 -5.46
N ASN A 5 16.16 2.13 -6.73
CA ASN A 5 15.46 2.98 -7.70
C ASN A 5 14.02 2.51 -7.84
N LEU A 6 13.07 3.23 -7.24
CA LEU A 6 11.66 2.85 -7.21
C LEU A 6 11.05 2.78 -8.63
N ALA A 7 11.41 3.72 -9.50
CA ALA A 7 10.92 3.72 -10.88
C ALA A 7 11.36 2.46 -11.65
N ALA A 8 12.61 2.04 -11.47
CA ALA A 8 13.13 0.81 -12.09
C ALA A 8 12.47 -0.47 -11.52
N LYS A 9 12.06 -0.46 -10.23
CA LYS A 9 11.32 -1.57 -9.63
C LYS A 9 9.87 -1.61 -10.13
N LEU A 10 9.19 -0.46 -10.16
CA LEU A 10 7.82 -0.33 -10.68
C LEU A 10 7.71 -0.72 -12.17
N ALA A 11 8.73 -0.44 -12.98
CA ALA A 11 8.78 -0.83 -14.38
C ALA A 11 8.79 -2.35 -14.61
N ARG A 12 9.01 -3.15 -13.57
CA ARG A 12 9.01 -4.62 -13.60
C ARG A 12 7.71 -5.23 -13.05
N ILE A 13 6.74 -4.42 -12.69
CA ILE A 13 5.43 -4.84 -12.14
C ILE A 13 4.37 -4.57 -13.20
N ASP A 14 3.67 -5.61 -13.64
CA ASP A 14 2.54 -5.50 -14.58
C ASP A 14 1.19 -5.77 -13.91
N THR A 15 1.21 -6.21 -12.64
CA THR A 15 0.03 -6.52 -11.84
C THR A 15 -0.42 -5.33 -11.00
N HIS A 16 -1.71 -5.31 -10.63
CA HIS A 16 -2.27 -4.35 -9.68
C HIS A 16 -2.55 -5.00 -8.33
N TRP A 17 -2.53 -4.19 -7.26
CA TRP A 17 -2.87 -4.60 -5.89
C TRP A 17 -2.00 -5.74 -5.32
N ASP A 18 -0.81 -5.90 -5.89
CA ASP A 18 0.17 -6.94 -5.56
C ASP A 18 1.50 -6.27 -5.19
N PRO A 19 1.64 -5.81 -3.93
CA PRO A 19 2.82 -5.09 -3.48
C PRO A 19 4.08 -5.96 -3.53
N ARG A 20 5.18 -5.36 -3.99
CA ARG A 20 6.48 -6.02 -4.09
C ARG A 20 7.49 -5.38 -3.17
N VAL A 21 8.20 -6.20 -2.40
CA VAL A 21 9.23 -5.74 -1.46
C VAL A 21 10.45 -5.24 -2.22
N VAL A 22 10.86 -4.00 -1.94
CA VAL A 22 12.03 -3.36 -2.55
C VAL A 22 13.18 -3.13 -1.57
N ALA A 23 12.88 -3.07 -0.27
CA ALA A 23 13.86 -3.00 0.82
C ALA A 23 13.23 -3.45 2.14
N ARG A 24 14.07 -3.67 3.15
CA ARG A 24 13.66 -3.88 4.54
C ARG A 24 14.37 -2.88 5.45
N TYR A 25 13.64 -2.34 6.42
CA TYR A 25 14.21 -1.54 7.49
C TYR A 25 13.64 -2.02 8.83
N ASN A 26 14.51 -2.39 9.76
CA ASN A 26 14.11 -3.11 10.98
C ASN A 26 13.22 -4.32 10.61
N ASP A 27 12.07 -4.47 11.26
CA ASP A 27 11.08 -5.52 11.00
C ASP A 27 9.96 -5.07 10.06
N ASN A 28 10.23 -4.12 9.17
CA ASN A 28 9.26 -3.62 8.18
C ASN A 28 9.70 -3.89 6.74
N ASP A 29 8.74 -4.20 5.90
CA ASP A 29 8.89 -4.22 4.45
C ASP A 29 8.63 -2.81 3.89
N VAL A 30 9.51 -2.36 2.99
CA VAL A 30 9.28 -1.20 2.14
C VAL A 30 8.91 -1.73 0.76
N MET A 31 7.77 -1.31 0.24
CA MET A 31 7.17 -1.91 -0.95
C MET A 31 6.74 -0.87 -1.96
N VAL A 32 6.59 -1.31 -3.21
CA VAL A 32 5.92 -0.54 -4.26
C VAL A 32 4.81 -1.35 -4.89
N VAL A 33 3.76 -0.67 -5.33
CA VAL A 33 2.59 -1.29 -5.96
C VAL A 33 1.98 -0.39 -7.02
N LYS A 34 1.41 -0.98 -8.07
CA LYS A 34 0.50 -0.31 -9.01
C LYS A 34 -0.93 -0.55 -8.59
N VAL A 35 -1.78 0.47 -8.65
CA VAL A 35 -3.19 0.37 -8.24
C VAL A 35 -4.09 0.99 -9.29
N ALA A 36 -5.24 0.36 -9.53
CA ALA A 36 -6.26 0.84 -10.45
C ALA A 36 -7.63 0.28 -10.04
N GLY A 37 -8.68 1.08 -10.19
CA GLY A 37 -10.01 0.75 -9.65
C GLY A 37 -10.04 0.87 -8.14
N ALA A 38 -10.93 0.13 -7.49
CA ALA A 38 -11.12 0.17 -6.04
C ALA A 38 -10.72 -1.16 -5.41
N PHE A 39 -9.91 -1.12 -4.36
CA PHE A 39 -9.67 -2.30 -3.51
C PHE A 39 -10.91 -2.57 -2.63
N PRO A 40 -11.11 -3.76 -2.05
CA PRO A 40 -12.19 -3.94 -1.09
C PRO A 40 -12.00 -3.07 0.16
N PHE A 41 -13.11 -2.71 0.81
CA PHE A 41 -13.04 -2.19 2.19
C PHE A 41 -12.44 -3.26 3.09
N HIS A 42 -11.50 -2.85 3.93
CA HIS A 42 -10.77 -3.74 4.82
C HIS A 42 -10.29 -2.97 6.05
N LYS A 43 -9.67 -3.69 6.98
CA LYS A 43 -9.27 -3.16 8.29
C LYS A 43 -8.04 -3.90 8.78
N HIS A 44 -7.07 -3.15 9.28
CA HIS A 44 -5.92 -3.69 10.00
C HIS A 44 -6.15 -3.55 11.51
N ASP A 45 -6.31 -4.66 12.22
CA ASP A 45 -6.65 -4.61 13.66
C ASP A 45 -5.48 -4.16 14.54
N THR A 46 -4.24 -4.43 14.12
CA THR A 46 -3.06 -4.28 14.98
C THR A 46 -2.03 -3.28 14.46
N THR A 47 -2.08 -2.94 13.18
CA THR A 47 -1.13 -2.06 12.50
C THR A 47 -1.86 -0.86 11.90
N ASP A 48 -1.16 0.27 11.83
CA ASP A 48 -1.59 1.38 10.98
C ASP A 48 -1.24 1.02 9.52
N ASP A 49 -1.98 1.57 8.55
CA ASP A 49 -1.72 1.38 7.13
C ASP A 49 -1.16 2.66 6.49
N PHE A 50 -0.11 2.54 5.68
CA PHE A 50 0.67 3.66 5.17
C PHE A 50 0.60 3.74 3.65
N PHE A 51 0.21 4.91 3.14
CA PHE A 51 0.14 5.19 1.71
C PHE A 51 0.95 6.44 1.37
N LEU A 52 1.93 6.33 0.46
CA LEU A 52 2.56 7.48 -0.20
C LEU A 52 2.36 7.38 -1.70
N VAL A 53 1.77 8.39 -2.32
CA VAL A 53 1.57 8.42 -3.78
C VAL A 53 2.86 8.82 -4.48
N LEU A 54 3.34 7.97 -5.39
CA LEU A 54 4.50 8.22 -6.24
C LEU A 54 4.10 8.81 -7.60
N SER A 55 2.97 8.37 -8.15
CA SER A 55 2.38 8.91 -9.39
C SER A 55 0.87 8.69 -9.43
N GLY A 56 0.15 9.52 -10.19
CA GLY A 56 -1.31 9.44 -10.31
C GLY A 56 -2.04 10.03 -9.12
N THR A 57 -3.28 9.60 -8.92
CA THR A 57 -4.16 10.08 -7.84
C THR A 57 -4.84 8.89 -7.16
N VAL A 58 -4.81 8.88 -5.83
CA VAL A 58 -5.44 7.84 -5.01
C VAL A 58 -6.35 8.50 -3.98
N THR A 59 -7.57 7.99 -3.83
CA THR A 59 -8.46 8.36 -2.74
C THR A 59 -8.54 7.24 -1.72
N ILE A 60 -8.40 7.59 -0.44
CA ILE A 60 -8.66 6.70 0.68
C ILE A 60 -10.05 7.03 1.22
N ASP A 61 -10.99 6.10 1.04
CA ASP A 61 -12.35 6.21 1.58
C ASP A 61 -12.39 5.58 2.99
N GLY A 62 -13.02 6.26 3.96
CA GLY A 62 -13.41 5.70 5.26
C GLY A 62 -14.86 5.21 5.25
N GLU A 63 -15.21 4.24 6.10
CA GLU A 63 -16.60 3.76 6.20
C GLU A 63 -17.58 4.81 6.73
N ASP A 64 -17.07 5.83 7.42
CA ASP A 64 -17.82 6.97 7.95
C ASP A 64 -18.24 7.98 6.88
N GLY A 65 -17.85 7.75 5.62
CA GLY A 65 -18.10 8.63 4.48
C GLY A 65 -17.07 9.74 4.32
N HIS A 66 -16.05 9.83 5.20
CA HIS A 66 -14.92 10.70 4.98
C HIS A 66 -14.02 10.14 3.87
N SER A 67 -13.36 11.01 3.10
CA SER A 67 -12.42 10.59 2.07
C SER A 67 -11.29 11.59 1.92
N VAL A 68 -10.07 11.07 1.74
CA VAL A 68 -8.86 11.87 1.53
C VAL A 68 -8.30 11.53 0.16
N THR A 69 -8.14 12.53 -0.71
CA THR A 69 -7.52 12.35 -2.03
C THR A 69 -6.09 12.83 -2.00
N LEU A 70 -5.20 12.02 -2.54
CA LEU A 70 -3.75 12.20 -2.53
C LEU A 70 -3.23 12.26 -3.97
N GLY A 71 -2.36 13.22 -4.23
CA GLY A 71 -1.52 13.32 -5.43
C GLY A 71 -0.05 12.98 -5.12
N PRO A 72 0.84 13.04 -6.13
CA PRO A 72 2.24 12.65 -5.98
C PRO A 72 2.97 13.45 -4.88
N GLY A 73 3.67 12.73 -3.99
CA GLY A 73 4.37 13.31 -2.85
C GLY A 73 3.51 13.48 -1.59
N GLU A 74 2.21 13.21 -1.67
CA GLU A 74 1.29 13.26 -0.53
C GLU A 74 1.13 11.85 0.07
N LEU A 75 0.99 11.80 1.40
CA LEU A 75 0.82 10.56 2.15
C LEU A 75 -0.39 10.61 3.07
N CYS A 76 -0.92 9.43 3.37
CA CYS A 76 -1.94 9.21 4.39
C CYS A 76 -1.55 8.01 5.25
N VAL A 77 -1.78 8.12 6.55
CA VAL A 77 -1.69 7.00 7.48
C VAL A 77 -3.09 6.73 7.99
N VAL A 78 -3.60 5.54 7.72
CA VAL A 78 -4.89 5.09 8.24
C VAL A 78 -4.63 4.45 9.61
N PRO A 79 -5.21 4.97 10.69
CA PRO A 79 -5.02 4.40 12.02
C PRO A 79 -5.53 2.96 12.09
N ARG A 80 -4.83 2.10 12.84
CA ARG A 80 -5.28 0.74 13.15
C ARG A 80 -6.73 0.73 13.63
N GLY A 81 -7.48 -0.28 13.19
CA GLY A 81 -8.89 -0.46 13.50
C GLY A 81 -9.85 0.35 12.63
N ALA A 82 -9.37 1.31 11.83
CA ALA A 82 -10.22 2.03 10.89
C ALA A 82 -10.52 1.19 9.65
N VAL A 83 -11.81 1.05 9.33
CA VAL A 83 -12.27 0.43 8.09
C VAL A 83 -12.10 1.43 6.96
N HIS A 84 -11.36 1.04 5.92
CA HIS A 84 -11.02 1.94 4.83
C HIS A 84 -10.84 1.19 3.51
N ARG A 85 -10.70 1.96 2.43
CA ARG A 85 -10.41 1.46 1.08
C ARG A 85 -9.59 2.46 0.28
N PRO A 86 -8.47 2.06 -0.34
CA PRO A 86 -7.85 2.82 -1.42
C PRO A 86 -8.57 2.59 -2.75
N ARG A 87 -8.71 3.65 -3.56
CA ARG A 87 -9.14 3.58 -4.95
C ARG A 87 -8.41 4.58 -5.83
N ALA A 88 -8.23 4.23 -7.10
CA ALA A 88 -7.61 5.05 -8.12
C ALA A 88 -8.42 4.97 -9.43
N GLU A 89 -8.92 6.10 -9.92
CA GLU A 89 -9.72 6.14 -11.16
C GLU A 89 -8.88 5.80 -12.40
N THR A 90 -7.60 6.18 -12.37
CA THR A 90 -6.57 5.79 -13.35
C THR A 90 -5.42 5.11 -12.62
N GLU A 91 -4.55 4.42 -13.35
CA GLU A 91 -3.40 3.75 -12.71
C GLU A 91 -2.56 4.75 -11.91
N ALA A 92 -2.34 4.44 -10.64
CA ALA A 92 -1.47 5.16 -9.74
C ALA A 92 -0.40 4.22 -9.19
N THR A 93 0.70 4.78 -8.69
CA THR A 93 1.76 4.01 -8.03
C THR A 93 1.95 4.51 -6.61
N LEU A 94 2.15 3.57 -5.70
CA LEU A 94 2.27 3.83 -4.28
C LEU A 94 3.58 3.25 -3.75
N LEU A 95 4.12 3.90 -2.72
CA LEU A 95 5.03 3.30 -1.76
C LEU A 95 4.23 2.95 -0.51
N LEU A 96 4.43 1.74 -0.01
CA LEU A 96 3.83 1.22 1.22
C LEU A 96 4.94 0.85 2.20
N ILE A 97 4.63 0.94 3.50
CA ILE A 97 5.49 0.51 4.60
C ILE A 97 4.60 -0.21 5.61
N GLU A 98 4.99 -1.42 6.00
CA GLU A 98 4.26 -2.22 6.98
C GLU A 98 5.20 -3.21 7.68
N PRO A 99 4.78 -3.81 8.81
CA PRO A 99 5.50 -4.94 9.40
C PRO A 99 5.60 -6.13 8.44
N VAL A 100 6.72 -6.85 8.50
CA VAL A 100 6.92 -8.05 7.69
C VAL A 100 5.82 -9.07 7.98
N GLY A 101 5.13 -9.52 6.93
CA GLY A 101 4.08 -10.54 7.03
C GLY A 101 2.68 -9.99 7.32
N GLU A 102 2.46 -8.68 7.16
CA GLU A 102 1.12 -8.09 7.23
C GLU A 102 0.31 -8.41 5.94
N PRO A 103 -0.94 -8.89 6.04
CA PRO A 103 -1.80 -9.09 4.87
C PRO A 103 -2.24 -7.75 4.27
N ASN A 104 -2.36 -7.66 2.93
CA ASN A 104 -2.89 -6.45 2.26
C ASN A 104 -4.31 -6.05 2.71
N THR A 105 -5.09 -6.99 3.24
CA THR A 105 -6.46 -6.76 3.71
C THR A 105 -6.53 -6.61 5.23
N GLY A 106 -5.41 -6.67 5.94
CA GLY A 106 -5.34 -6.54 7.41
C GLY A 106 -6.02 -7.65 8.23
N ASP A 107 -6.66 -8.64 7.60
CA ASP A 107 -7.36 -9.71 8.30
C ASP A 107 -6.35 -10.73 8.86
N SER A 108 -6.05 -10.56 10.15
CA SER A 108 -5.01 -11.24 10.92
C SER A 108 -5.29 -12.72 11.25
N GLY A 109 -6.39 -13.29 10.73
CA GLY A 109 -6.78 -14.68 10.95
C GLY A 109 -6.07 -15.73 10.09
N GLN A 110 -5.31 -15.31 9.07
CA GLN A 110 -4.48 -16.19 8.24
C GLN A 110 -3.04 -15.65 8.18
N PRO A 111 -2.03 -16.53 8.11
CA PRO A 111 -0.67 -16.09 7.80
C PRO A 111 -0.71 -15.35 6.46
N ALA A 112 -0.21 -14.11 6.40
CA ALA A 112 -0.08 -13.43 5.13
C ALA A 112 0.78 -14.29 4.19
N ALA A 113 0.38 -14.37 2.93
CA ALA A 113 1.29 -14.88 1.91
C ALA A 113 2.55 -13.99 1.91
N ALA A 114 3.72 -14.62 1.96
CA ALA A 114 4.98 -13.88 1.94
C ALA A 114 5.03 -12.98 0.70
N LYS A 115 5.17 -11.66 0.93
CA LYS A 115 5.27 -10.69 -0.17
C LYS A 115 6.54 -10.95 -0.94
N THR A 116 6.42 -11.04 -2.27
CA THR A 116 7.54 -11.44 -3.11
C THR A 116 8.51 -10.26 -3.28
N PRO A 117 9.82 -10.45 -3.08
CA PRO A 117 10.83 -9.47 -3.44
C PRO A 117 10.88 -9.25 -4.95
N ILE A 118 11.27 -8.05 -5.39
CA ILE A 118 11.47 -7.72 -6.80
C ILE A 118 12.91 -7.36 -7.15
#